data_AF-A0A6B3CPM3-F1
#
_entry.id   AF-A0A6B3CPM3-F1
#
_cell.length_a   1.000
_cell.length_b   1.000
_cell.length_c   1.000
_cell.angle_alpha   90.00
_cell.angle_beta   90.00
_cell.angle_gamma   90.00
#
_symmetry.space_group_name_H-M   'P 1'
#
loop_
_entity.id
_entity.type
_entity.pdbx_description
1 polymer ?
#
loop_
_entity_poly.entity_id
_entity_poly.type
_entity_poly.pdbx_seq_one_letter_code
_entity_poly.pdbx_strand_id
1 'polypeptide(L)'
;GMQVPPHPHMGLQTVSWLHEGEVLHRDSTGSLQTIRPRQLGLMTSGRAISHSEESPREHARLLHGAQLWVALPDAHRHTDPRFEFHAE
;
A
#
# COMPACT_ATOMS: atom_id res chain seq x y z
N GLY A 1 -1.49 -12.76 -11.22
CA GLY A 1 -2.19 -11.67 -10.53
C GLY A 1 -1.50 -10.34 -10.81
N MET A 2 -1.78 -9.34 -10.00
CA MET A 2 -1.14 -8.02 -10.06
C MET A 2 0.36 -8.15 -9.78
N GLN A 3 1.19 -7.37 -10.49
CA GLN A 3 2.64 -7.30 -10.32
C GLN A 3 3.09 -5.86 -10.55
N VAL A 4 3.27 -5.11 -9.47
CA VAL A 4 3.78 -3.73 -9.51
C VAL A 4 5.17 -3.75 -8.85
N PRO A 5 6.25 -3.72 -9.65
CA PRO A 5 7.62 -3.73 -9.14
C PRO A 5 7.93 -2.50 -8.25
N PRO A 6 9.10 -2.50 -7.57
CA PRO A 6 9.52 -1.37 -6.74
C PRO A 6 9.43 -0.03 -7.46
N HIS A 7 8.65 0.91 -6.91
CA HIS A 7 8.48 2.27 -7.44
C HIS A 7 8.32 3.30 -6.30
N PRO A 8 8.69 4.58 -6.50
CA PRO A 8 8.69 5.58 -5.44
C PRO A 8 7.40 6.42 -5.35
N HIS A 9 7.13 6.95 -4.16
CA HIS A 9 6.13 8.00 -3.89
C HIS A 9 6.69 9.06 -2.91
N MET A 10 6.19 10.29 -2.97
CA MET A 10 6.52 11.40 -2.05
C MET A 10 5.29 12.28 -1.80
N GLY A 11 5.17 12.86 -0.61
CA GLY A 11 4.14 13.85 -0.29
C GLY A 11 2.68 13.36 -0.28
N LEU A 12 2.42 12.06 -0.23
CA LEU A 12 1.08 11.49 -0.25
C LEU A 12 0.92 10.28 0.69
N GLN A 13 -0.31 9.82 0.83
CA GLN A 13 -0.63 8.48 1.32
C GLN A 13 -1.23 7.66 0.19
N THR A 14 -0.83 6.39 0.08
CA THR A 14 -1.60 5.40 -0.69
C THR A 14 -2.51 4.64 0.25
N VAL A 15 -3.75 4.42 -0.19
CA VAL A 15 -4.81 3.74 0.55
C VAL A 15 -5.23 2.52 -0.27
N SER A 16 -4.98 1.32 0.24
CA SER A 16 -5.34 0.06 -0.44
C SER A 16 -6.42 -0.65 0.36
N TRP A 17 -7.62 -0.77 -0.21
CA TRP A 17 -8.78 -1.41 0.42
C TRP A 17 -9.42 -2.42 -0.52
N LEU A 18 -9.47 -3.69 -0.09
CA LEU A 18 -9.89 -4.79 -0.95
C LEU A 18 -11.29 -5.29 -0.62
N HIS A 19 -12.06 -5.59 -1.67
CA HIS A 19 -13.32 -6.32 -1.60
C HIS A 19 -13.14 -7.82 -1.88
N GLU A 20 -12.26 -8.19 -2.81
CA GLU A 20 -11.86 -9.58 -3.11
C GLU A 20 -10.37 -9.65 -3.48
N GLY A 21 -9.76 -10.82 -3.28
CA GLY A 21 -8.35 -11.05 -3.58
C GLY A 21 -7.39 -10.58 -2.48
N GLU A 22 -6.09 -10.70 -2.75
CA GLU A 22 -5.02 -10.37 -1.80
C GLU A 22 -3.90 -9.60 -2.50
N VAL A 23 -3.30 -8.66 -1.77
CA VAL A 23 -2.13 -7.89 -2.21
C VAL A 23 -1.03 -7.99 -1.16
N LEU A 24 0.16 -8.44 -1.56
CA LEU A 24 1.38 -8.38 -0.78
C LEU A 24 2.05 -7.03 -1.01
N HIS A 25 2.10 -6.20 0.03
CA HIS A 25 2.84 -4.94 0.08
C HIS A 25 4.23 -5.18 0.68
N ARG A 26 5.26 -4.62 0.04
CA ARG A 26 6.62 -4.55 0.58
C ARG A 26 7.18 -3.15 0.36
N ASP A 27 7.85 -2.56 1.34
CA ASP A 27 8.44 -1.22 1.18
C ASP A 27 9.87 -1.07 1.71
N SER A 28 10.47 0.07 1.40
CA SER A 28 11.82 0.46 1.79
C SER A 28 12.00 0.74 3.29
N THR A 29 10.92 0.80 4.08
CA THR A 29 10.99 0.89 5.55
C THR A 29 11.06 -0.50 6.21
N GLY A 30 10.96 -1.56 5.40
CA GLY A 30 11.02 -2.94 5.86
C GLY A 30 9.65 -3.58 6.08
N SER A 31 8.55 -2.87 5.81
CA SER A 31 7.21 -3.45 5.93
C SER A 31 7.03 -4.57 4.92
N LEU A 32 6.37 -5.64 5.36
CA LEU A 32 5.92 -6.74 4.53
C LEU A 32 4.56 -7.21 5.03
N GLN A 33 3.49 -6.92 4.29
CA GLN A 33 2.13 -7.17 4.75
C GLN A 33 1.24 -7.65 3.60
N THR A 34 0.49 -8.73 3.83
CA THR A 34 -0.62 -9.12 2.94
C THR A 34 -1.89 -8.42 3.39
N ILE A 35 -2.48 -7.64 2.49
CA ILE A 35 -3.81 -7.02 2.63
C ILE A 35 -4.83 -7.98 2.03
N ARG A 36 -5.89 -8.27 2.77
CA ARG A 36 -7.00 -9.17 2.40
C ARG A 36 -8.32 -8.41 2.30
N PRO A 37 -9.43 -9.04 1.87
CA PRO A 37 -10.73 -8.40 1.84
C PRO A 37 -11.10 -7.80 3.18
N ARG A 38 -11.68 -6.59 3.14
CA ARG A 38 -12.08 -5.78 4.31
C ARG A 38 -10.94 -5.27 5.18
N GLN A 39 -9.68 -5.44 4.76
CA GLN A 39 -8.51 -4.88 5.44
C GLN A 39 -8.01 -3.63 4.72
N LEU A 40 -7.35 -2.75 5.46
CA LEU A 40 -6.82 -1.48 4.96
C LEU A 40 -5.30 -1.45 5.11
N GLY A 41 -4.60 -1.22 4.00
CA GLY A 41 -3.20 -0.78 4.00
C GLY A 41 -3.12 0.72 3.76
N LEU A 42 -2.43 1.44 4.64
CA LEU A 42 -2.22 2.88 4.54
C LEU A 42 -0.71 3.17 4.55
N MET A 43 -0.14 3.47 3.39
CA MET A 43 1.27 3.82 3.26
C MET A 43 1.42 5.34 3.24
N THR A 44 2.06 5.92 4.24
CA THR A 44 2.43 7.33 4.25
C THR A 44 3.80 7.51 3.64
N SER A 45 3.90 8.16 2.48
CA SER A 45 5.19 8.32 1.79
C SER A 45 6.07 9.38 2.44
N GLY A 46 5.47 10.44 2.98
CA GLY A 46 6.19 11.57 3.57
C GLY A 46 7.32 12.05 2.65
N ARG A 47 8.54 12.17 3.19
CA ARG A 47 9.72 12.58 2.41
C ARG A 47 10.02 11.70 1.21
N ALA A 48 9.80 10.38 1.30
CA ALA A 48 9.93 9.38 0.24
C ALA A 48 9.75 7.97 0.81
N ILE A 49 9.08 7.11 0.05
CA ILE A 49 9.08 5.66 0.23
C ILE A 49 9.07 4.99 -1.14
N SER A 50 9.75 3.85 -1.29
CA SER A 50 9.54 2.97 -2.43
C SER A 50 8.86 1.68 -1.98
N HIS A 51 7.97 1.15 -2.82
CA HIS A 51 7.24 -0.07 -2.51
C HIS A 51 6.94 -0.91 -3.75
N SER A 52 6.65 -2.19 -3.53
CA SER A 52 6.07 -3.09 -4.53
C SER A 52 4.74 -3.65 -4.01
N GLU A 53 3.85 -3.96 -4.95
CA GLU A 53 2.54 -4.55 -4.67
C GLU A 53 2.28 -5.70 -5.64
N GLU A 54 2.06 -6.89 -5.09
CA GLU A 54 1.99 -8.12 -5.87
C GLU A 54 0.85 -9.01 -5.38
N SER A 55 0.14 -9.68 -6.27
CA SER A 55 -0.67 -10.82 -5.85
C SER A 55 0.26 -11.94 -5.36
N PRO A 56 -0.06 -12.62 -4.23
CA PRO A 56 0.72 -13.77 -3.78
C PRO A 56 0.81 -14.88 -4.84
N ARG A 57 1.79 -15.79 -4.72
CA ARG A 57 1.97 -16.89 -5.69
C ARG A 57 0.68 -17.69 -5.87
N GLU A 58 0.09 -18.12 -4.76
CA GLU A 58 -1.26 -18.67 -4.71
C GLU A 58 -2.23 -17.51 -4.46
N HIS A 59 -3.10 -17.22 -5.42
CA HIS A 59 -4.06 -16.11 -5.33
C HIS A 59 -5.39 -16.49 -5.98
N ALA A 60 -6.47 -15.82 -5.54
CA ALA A 60 -7.78 -15.93 -6.16
C ALA A 60 -7.77 -15.39 -7.61
N ARG A 61 -8.74 -15.85 -8.42
CA ARG A 61 -8.89 -15.41 -9.82
C ARG A 61 -9.18 -13.91 -9.93
N LEU A 62 -9.91 -13.35 -8.97
CA LEU A 62 -10.33 -11.94 -8.95
C LEU A 62 -9.53 -11.18 -7.89
N LEU A 63 -9.10 -9.98 -8.29
CA LEU A 63 -8.64 -8.93 -7.39
C LEU A 63 -9.59 -7.75 -7.60
N HIS A 64 -10.32 -7.37 -6.55
CA HIS A 64 -11.29 -6.29 -6.60
C HIS A 64 -11.13 -5.42 -5.36
N GLY A 65 -10.94 -4.12 -5.58
CA GLY A 65 -10.70 -3.16 -4.51
C GLY A 65 -10.51 -1.76 -5.06
N ALA A 66 -10.25 -0.82 -4.16
CA ALA A 66 -9.92 0.54 -4.50
C ALA A 66 -8.49 0.85 -4.03
N GLN A 67 -7.76 1.58 -4.86
CA GLN A 67 -6.52 2.22 -4.48
C GLN A 67 -6.65 3.72 -4.67
N LEU A 68 -6.41 4.49 -3.61
CA LEU A 68 -6.54 5.94 -3.61
C LEU A 68 -5.22 6.59 -3.21
N TRP A 69 -4.97 7.78 -3.73
CA TRP A 69 -3.88 8.63 -3.28
C TRP A 69 -4.46 9.86 -2.58
N VAL A 70 -4.00 10.10 -1.36
CA VAL A 70 -4.39 11.25 -0.55
C VAL A 70 -3.17 12.16 -0.43
N ALA A 71 -3.24 13.36 -1.01
CA ALA A 71 -2.17 14.33 -0.86
C ALA A 71 -2.00 14.70 0.61
N LEU A 72 -0.76 14.69 1.11
CA LEU A 72 -0.48 15.15 2.47
C LEU A 72 -0.54 16.68 2.50
N PRO A 73 -1.06 17.29 3.58
CA PRO A 73 -0.92 18.73 3.80
C PRO A 73 0.56 19.14 3.82
N ASP A 74 0.83 20.40 3.48
CA ASP A 74 2.21 20.93 3.39
C ASP A 74 3.03 20.72 4.67
N ALA A 75 2.41 20.82 5.85
CA ALA A 75 3.07 20.56 7.12
C ALA A 75 3.53 19.10 7.31
N HIS A 76 2.96 18.16 6.56
CA HIS A 76 3.21 16.72 6.70
C HIS A 76 3.91 16.08 5.49
N ARG A 77 3.99 16.77 4.34
CA ARG A 77 4.52 16.18 3.09
C ARG A 77 5.99 15.72 3.16
N HIS A 78 6.73 16.09 4.21
CA HIS A 78 8.12 15.68 4.45
C HIS A 78 8.31 14.82 5.72
N THR A 79 7.24 14.34 6.34
CA THR A 79 7.31 13.44 7.52
C THR A 79 8.06 12.14 7.21
N ASP A 80 8.42 11.40 8.25
CA ASP A 80 8.98 10.04 8.09
C ASP A 80 7.98 9.11 7.38
N PRO A 81 8.45 8.29 6.42
CA PRO A 81 7.62 7.29 5.78
C PRO A 81 7.24 6.20 6.77
N ARG A 82 6.02 5.68 6.65
CA ARG A 82 5.55 4.53 7.45
C ARG A 82 4.42 3.79 6.75
N PHE A 83 4.20 2.55 7.16
CA PHE A 83 3.05 1.76 6.76
C PHE A 83 2.19 1.42 7.99
N GLU A 84 0.89 1.63 7.86
CA GLU A 84 -0.12 1.27 8.86
C GLU A 84 -1.02 0.20 8.26
N PHE A 85 -1.30 -0.84 9.05
CA PHE A 85 -2.16 -1.94 8.67
C PHE A 85 -3.33 -2.04 9.65
N HIS A 86 -4.55 -2.01 9.11
CA HIS A 86 -5.77 -2.15 9.89
C HIS A 86 -6.51 -3.39 9.41
N ALA A 87 -6.66 -4.36 10.32
CA ALA A 87 -7.26 -5.67 10.02
C ALA A 87 -8.77 -5.73 10.30
N GLU A 88 -9.32 -4.70 10.96
CA GLU A 88 -10.70 -4.61 11.44
C GLU A 88 -11.47 -3.46 10.78
#